data_AF-A0A645GMV5-F1
#
_entry.id   AF-A0A645GMV5-F1
#
_cell.length_a   1.000
_cell.length_b   1.000
_cell.length_c   1.000
_cell.angle_alpha   90.00
_cell.angle_beta   90.00
_cell.angle_gamma   90.00
#
_symmetry.space_group_name_H-M   'P 1'
#
loop_
_entity.id
_entity.type
_entity.pdbx_description
1 polymer ?
#
loop_
_entity_poly.entity_id
_entity_poly.type
_entity_poly.pdbx_seq_one_letter_code
_entity_poly.pdbx_strand_id
1 'polypeptide(L)' 'MNFQLKNPNINGVYIFVIEGEIVVDEQYIKQRDGYGLWEISDFNIIAKTDAEFLIIEVPMKA' A
#
# COMPACT_ATOMS: atom_id res chain seq x y z
N MET A 1 9.40 5.00 3.77
CA MET A 1 9.72 4.69 2.38
C MET A 1 8.62 5.28 1.54
N ASN A 2 8.92 6.19 0.63
CA ASN A 2 7.91 6.73 -0.28
C ASN A 2 7.80 5.83 -1.51
N PHE A 3 6.57 5.43 -1.84
CA PHE A 3 6.25 4.64 -3.03
C PHE A 3 5.44 5.50 -4.00
N GLN A 4 5.84 5.54 -5.26
CA GLN A 4 5.15 6.27 -6.32
C GLN A 4 4.46 5.28 -7.26
N LEU A 5 3.18 5.51 -7.55
CA LEU A 5 2.44 4.72 -8.51
C LEU A 5 2.98 4.99 -9.91
N LYS A 6 3.06 3.95 -10.74
CA LYS A 6 3.46 4.09 -12.15
C LYS A 6 2.39 4.80 -12.97
N ASN A 7 1.12 4.45 -12.75
CA ASN A 7 -0.01 5.00 -13.50
C ASN A 7 -1.16 5.49 -12.59
N PRO A 8 -0.97 6.55 -11.80
CA PRO A 8 -1.94 6.98 -10.77
C PRO A 8 -3.30 7.43 -11.33
N ASN A 9 -3.39 7.79 -12.61
CA ASN A 9 -4.65 8.22 -13.23
C ASN A 9 -5.63 7.08 -13.53
N ILE A 10 -5.13 5.84 -13.57
CA ILE A 10 -5.90 4.64 -13.94
C ILE A 10 -5.80 3.52 -12.90
N ASN A 11 -4.74 3.50 -12.09
CA ASN A 11 -4.49 2.47 -11.10
C ASN A 11 -4.77 2.97 -9.70
N GLY A 12 -5.38 2.12 -8.88
CA GLY A 12 -5.27 2.15 -7.43
C GLY A 12 -4.13 1.24 -6.98
N VAL A 13 -3.94 1.15 -5.68
CA VAL A 13 -2.95 0.26 -5.06
C VAL A 13 -3.62 -0.61 -4.01
N TYR A 14 -3.27 -1.89 -4.01
CA TYR A 14 -3.60 -2.82 -2.95
C TYR A 14 -2.33 -3.26 -2.24
N ILE A 15 -2.32 -3.13 -0.92
CA ILE A 15 -1.23 -3.54 -0.05
C ILE A 15 -1.72 -4.72 0.80
N PHE A 16 -0.93 -5.79 0.88
CA PHE A 16 -1.23 -6.93 1.74
C PHE A 16 -0.02 -7.24 2.62
N VAL A 17 -0.20 -7.23 3.93
CA VAL A 17 0.89 -7.49 4.89
C VAL A 17 0.95 -8.98 5.18
N ILE A 18 2.03 -9.63 4.77
CA ILE A 18 2.28 -11.06 5.00
C ILE A 18 2.74 -11.28 6.44
N GLU A 19 3.68 -10.45 6.89
CA GLU A 19 4.28 -10.51 8.23
C GLU A 19 4.62 -9.10 8.73
N GLY A 20 4.57 -8.92 10.05
CA GLY A 20 4.87 -7.66 10.71
C GLY A 20 3.74 -6.64 10.67
N GLU A 21 4.09 -5.39 10.98
CA GLU A 21 3.15 -4.28 11.09
C GLU A 21 3.72 -3.04 10.41
N ILE A 22 2.89 -2.36 9.62
CA ILE A 22 3.27 -1.17 8.87
C ILE A 22 2.25 -0.05 9.09
N VAL A 23 2.69 1.17 8.84
CA VAL A 23 1.83 2.34 8.70
C VAL A 23 1.94 2.84 7.26
N VAL A 24 0.81 2.97 6.59
CA VAL A 24 0.70 3.55 5.25
C VAL A 24 0.00 4.89 5.41
N ASP A 25 0.74 5.98 5.20
CA ASP A 25 0.38 7.35 5.57
C ASP A 25 -0.06 7.46 7.05
N GLU A 26 -1.36 7.56 7.32
CA GLU A 26 -1.93 7.59 8.68
C GLU A 26 -2.60 6.27 9.08
N GLN A 27 -2.67 5.29 8.18
CA GLN A 27 -3.36 4.03 8.40
C GLN A 27 -2.42 2.95 8.97
N TYR A 28 -2.78 2.40 10.12
CA TYR A 28 -2.12 1.22 10.69
C TYR A 28 -2.61 -0.06 10.01
N ILE A 29 -1.68 -0.92 9.58
CA ILE A 29 -2.00 -2.19 8.91
C ILE A 29 -1.22 -3.30 9.60
N LYS A 30 -1.93 -4.35 10.02
CA LYS A 30 -1.36 -5.47 10.75
C LYS A 30 -1.12 -6.65 9.83
N GLN A 31 -0.40 -7.64 10.35
CA GLN A 31 -0.21 -8.92 9.71
C GLN A 31 -1.54 -9.53 9.23
N ARG A 32 -1.54 -10.01 7.98
CA ARG A 32 -2.68 -10.61 7.25
C ARG A 32 -3.82 -9.66 6.92
N ASP A 33 -3.63 -8.35 7.11
CA ASP A 33 -4.55 -7.34 6.63
C ASP A 33 -4.21 -6.88 5.21
N GLY A 34 -5.25 -6.49 4.48
CA GLY A 34 -5.16 -5.84 3.19
C GLY A 34 -5.72 -4.42 3.23
N TYR A 35 -5.12 -3.52 2.47
CA TYR A 35 -5.52 -2.11 2.38
C TYR A 35 -5.48 -1.62 0.94
N GLY A 36 -6.60 -1.04 0.50
CA GLY A 36 -6.73 -0.44 -0.83
C GLY A 36 -6.66 1.08 -0.74
N LEU A 37 -5.88 1.68 -1.63
CA LEU A 37 -5.79 3.12 -1.83
C LEU A 37 -6.13 3.46 -3.30
N TRP A 38 -6.80 4.58 -3.52
CA TRP A 38 -7.14 5.09 -4.85
C TRP A 38 -7.09 6.62 -4.85
N GLU A 39 -7.06 7.23 -6.03
CA GLU A 39 -6.96 8.69 -6.19
C GLU A 39 -5.71 9.32 -5.52
N ILE A 40 -4.61 8.55 -5.49
CA ILE A 40 -3.31 8.98 -4.96
C ILE A 40 -2.21 8.84 -6.01
N SER A 41 -1.19 9.70 -5.94
CA SER A 41 0.03 9.60 -6.76
C SER A 41 1.13 8.79 -6.10
N ASP A 42 1.19 8.86 -4.78
CA ASP A 42 2.21 8.28 -3.94
C ASP A 42 1.69 8.12 -2.51
N PHE A 43 2.40 7.33 -1.72
CA PHE A 43 2.13 7.13 -0.30
C PHE A 43 3.43 6.78 0.43
N ASN A 44 3.47 7.01 1.73
CA ASN A 44 4.61 6.67 2.57
C ASN A 44 4.33 5.46 3.46
N ILE A 45 5.27 4.51 3.47
CA ILE A 45 5.23 3.33 4.32
C ILE A 45 6.27 3.45 5.44
N ILE A 46 5.86 3.20 6.66
CA ILE A 46 6.74 3.09 7.83
C ILE A 46 6.54 1.71 8.45
N ALA A 47 7.57 0.86 8.37
CA ALA A 47 7.58 -0.40 9.09
C ALA A 47 7.71 -0.15 10.60
N LYS A 48 6.85 -0.78 11.40
CA LYS A 48 6.88 -0.72 12.87
C LYS A 48 7.61 -1.90 13.48
N THR A 49 7.62 -3.02 12.77
CA THR A 49 8.41 -4.22 13.05
C THR A 49 9.23 -4.58 11.81
N ASP A 50 10.03 -5.65 11.89
CA ASP A 50 10.43 -6.34 10.67
C ASP A 50 9.16 -6.80 9.94
N ALA A 51 9.06 -6.54 8.64
CA ALA A 51 7.80 -6.62 7.92
C ALA A 51 7.99 -7.09 6.47
N GLU A 52 7.11 -7.98 6.04
CA GLU A 52 6.99 -8.48 4.67
C GLU A 52 5.60 -8.16 4.14
N PHE A 53 5.51 -7.51 2.98
CA PHE A 53 4.25 -7.09 2.40
C PHE A 53 4.34 -7.01 0.87
N LEU A 54 3.19 -7.12 0.21
CA LEU A 54 3.03 -7.00 -1.23
C LEU A 54 2.33 -5.69 -1.56
N ILE A 55 2.78 -5.04 -2.64
CA ILE A 55 2.12 -3.87 -3.24
C ILE A 55 1.75 -4.24 -4.66
N ILE A 56 0.47 -4.07 -5.01
CA ILE A 56 -0.07 -4.40 -6.32
C ILE A 56 -0.79 -3.17 -6.85
N GLU A 57 -0.36 -2.66 -8.01
CA GLU A 57 -1.14 -1.66 -8.74
C GLU A 57 -2.30 -2.34 -9.46
N VAL A 58 -3.52 -1.87 -9.20
CA VAL A 58 -4.76 -2.47 -9.72
C VAL A 58 -5.45 -1.47 -10.64
N PRO A 59 -5.67 -1.80 -11.93
CA PRO A 59 -6.48 -0.96 -12.82
C PRO A 59 -7.89 -0.77 -12.26
N MET A 60 -8.30 0.49 -12.12
CA MET A 60 -9.62 0.85 -11.58
C MET A 60 -10.63 1.25 -12.65
N LYS A 61 -10.16 1.42 -13.88
CA LYS A 61 -11.00 1.72 -15.05
C LYS A 61 -10.74 0.63 -16.09
N ALA A 62 -11.84 0.11 -16.63
CA ALA A 62 -11.85 -0.88 -17.71
C ALA A 62 -11.64 -0.22 -19.07
#